data_AF-A0A1Q6ZB32-F1
#
_entry.id   AF-A0A1Q6ZB32-F1
#
_cell.length_a   1.000
_cell.length_b   1.000
_cell.length_c   1.000
_cell.angle_alpha   90.00
_cell.angle_beta   90.00
_cell.angle_gamma   90.00
#
_symmetry.space_group_name_H-M   'P 1'
#
loop_
_entity.id
_entity.type
_entity.pdbx_description
1 polymer ?
#
loop_
_entity_poly.entity_id
_entity_poly.type
_entity_poly.pdbx_seq_one_letter_code
_entity_poly.pdbx_strand_id
1 'polypeptide(L)'
;MIPARKTAFGSKKILPQNSPNKRFPRTSPQLGRNTPGRTVEGYRFLEHTSDAHIEAWGPTLEGAFAHAAEGFYEIMLNVRSVEPKNMERVRVEGHDEKELLYDWLEALLLKFDIDRMVYSV
;
A
#
# COMPACT_ATOMS: atom_id res chain seq x y z
N MET A 1 -13.17 -1.43 -10.87
CA MET A 1 -12.44 -2.72 -10.94
C MET A 1 -10.98 -2.39 -11.11
N ILE A 2 -10.13 -2.69 -10.12
CA ILE A 2 -8.70 -2.32 -10.13
C ILE A 2 -7.86 -3.57 -10.41
N PRO A 3 -7.02 -3.59 -11.47
CA PRO A 3 -6.10 -4.70 -11.71
C PRO A 3 -4.94 -4.65 -10.72
N ALA A 4 -4.58 -5.77 -10.07
CA ALA A 4 -3.45 -5.85 -9.14
C ALA A 4 -2.49 -6.98 -9.54
N ARG A 5 -1.16 -6.79 -9.41
CA ARG A 5 -0.18 -7.87 -9.69
C ARG A 5 0.12 -8.68 -8.42
N LYS A 6 0.07 -10.01 -8.51
CA LYS A 6 0.18 -11.04 -7.46
C LYS A 6 1.60 -11.61 -7.35
N THR A 7 2.02 -12.08 -6.17
CA THR A 7 3.27 -12.86 -5.96
C THR A 7 3.18 -13.78 -4.75
N ALA A 8 3.77 -14.99 -4.84
CA ALA A 8 3.94 -15.91 -3.70
C ALA A 8 5.20 -15.60 -2.87
N PHE A 9 5.03 -15.48 -1.55
CA PHE A 9 6.07 -15.15 -0.57
C PHE A 9 6.84 -16.41 -0.14
N GLY A 10 8.15 -16.43 -0.39
CA GLY A 10 9.04 -17.49 0.08
C GLY A 10 9.39 -17.30 1.56
N SER A 11 9.22 -18.35 2.35
CA SER A 11 9.42 -18.40 3.81
C SER A 11 10.71 -17.75 4.28
N LYS A 12 10.68 -16.51 4.80
CA LYS A 12 11.76 -15.93 5.62
C LYS A 12 11.27 -14.88 6.61
N LYS A 13 11.50 -15.20 7.89
CA LYS A 13 11.50 -14.38 9.13
C LYS A 13 10.43 -13.29 9.28
N ILE A 14 9.42 -13.61 10.10
CA ILE A 14 8.54 -12.66 10.77
C ILE A 14 9.40 -11.78 11.70
N LEU A 15 9.39 -10.47 11.50
CA LEU A 15 10.08 -9.52 12.39
C LEU A 15 9.28 -9.34 13.70
N PRO A 16 9.93 -9.25 14.87
CA PRO A 16 9.25 -9.13 16.15
C PRO A 16 8.50 -7.80 16.29
N GLN A 17 7.29 -7.88 16.84
CA GLN A 17 6.27 -6.84 16.92
C GLN A 17 6.47 -5.74 17.99
N ASN A 18 7.69 -5.52 18.50
CA ASN A 18 7.85 -4.53 19.57
C ASN A 18 9.21 -3.81 19.51
N SER A 19 9.24 -2.67 18.83
CA SER A 19 10.36 -1.71 18.84
C SER A 19 9.79 -0.30 19.02
N PRO A 20 9.99 0.36 20.17
CA PRO A 20 9.38 1.65 20.52
C PRO A 20 10.02 2.85 19.79
N ASN A 21 10.81 2.59 18.74
CA ASN A 21 11.60 3.60 18.04
C ASN A 21 11.68 3.32 16.54
N LYS A 22 10.55 2.96 15.91
CA LYS A 22 10.43 3.02 14.45
C LYS A 22 10.34 4.49 14.05
N ARG A 23 11.50 5.15 13.97
CA ARG A 23 11.63 6.40 13.20
C ARG A 23 11.29 6.05 11.76
N PHE A 24 10.10 6.43 11.32
CA PHE A 24 9.72 6.34 9.91
C PHE A 24 10.80 7.07 9.10
N PRO A 25 11.37 6.44 8.07
CA PRO A 25 12.40 7.09 7.28
C PRO A 25 11.82 8.39 6.71
N ARG A 26 12.50 9.51 6.95
CA ARG A 26 12.18 10.84 6.38
C ARG A 26 12.27 10.89 4.85
N THR A 27 12.54 9.76 4.21
CA THR A 27 12.81 9.69 2.78
C THR A 27 11.63 9.03 2.10
N SER A 28 10.82 9.88 1.46
CA SER A 28 9.88 9.53 0.42
C SER A 28 10.46 8.43 -0.49
N PRO A 29 9.67 7.44 -0.92
CA PRO A 29 10.08 6.56 -2.00
C PRO A 29 10.23 7.42 -3.26
N GLN A 30 11.47 7.78 -3.60
CA GLN A 30 11.81 8.35 -4.90
C GLN A 30 11.50 7.29 -5.97
N LEU A 31 10.30 7.34 -6.54
CA LEU A 31 9.96 6.54 -7.72
C LEU A 31 9.32 7.45 -8.78
N GLY A 32 10.10 7.71 -9.82
CA GLY A 32 9.74 8.56 -10.95
C GLY A 32 10.78 9.64 -11.20
N ARG A 33 11.81 9.34 -12.01
CA ARG A 33 12.45 10.41 -12.79
C ARG A 33 11.32 11.05 -13.59
N ASN A 34 11.02 12.32 -13.32
CA ASN A 34 10.53 13.30 -14.29
C ASN A 34 10.44 14.67 -13.59
N THR A 35 11.24 15.62 -14.09
CA THR A 35 11.04 17.09 -14.11
C THR A 35 10.56 17.80 -12.83
N PRO A 36 11.28 18.83 -12.33
CA PRO A 36 10.86 19.57 -11.14
C PRO A 36 9.55 20.34 -11.42
N GLY A 37 8.45 19.98 -10.77
CA GLY A 37 7.26 20.85 -10.77
C GLY A 37 5.87 20.27 -10.49
N ARG A 38 5.62 18.95 -10.50
CA ARG A 38 4.29 18.41 -10.13
C ARG A 38 4.35 16.91 -9.84
N THR A 39 4.24 16.50 -8.58
CA THR A 39 3.86 15.12 -8.22
C THR A 39 2.38 14.97 -8.54
N VAL A 40 2.08 14.28 -9.64
CA VAL A 40 0.70 14.15 -10.17
C VAL A 40 -0.14 13.16 -9.33
N GLU A 41 0.53 12.27 -8.60
CA GLU A 41 -0.03 11.21 -7.76
C GLU A 41 1.01 10.74 -6.74
N GLY A 42 0.56 10.01 -5.71
CA GLY A 42 1.43 9.41 -4.71
C GLY A 42 0.76 9.27 -3.34
N TYR A 43 1.56 8.95 -2.33
CA TYR A 43 1.13 8.95 -0.94
C TYR A 43 2.22 9.51 -0.02
N ARG A 44 1.82 9.92 1.18
CA ARG A 44 2.73 10.31 2.26
C ARG A 44 2.18 9.87 3.62
N PHE A 45 3.09 9.62 4.55
CA PHE A 45 2.74 9.43 5.95
C PHE A 45 2.59 10.79 6.64
N LEU A 46 1.53 10.92 7.43
CA LEU A 46 1.32 12.06 8.31
C LEU A 46 1.81 11.73 9.71
N GLU A 47 2.35 12.72 10.42
CA GLU A 47 2.80 12.51 11.80
C GLU A 47 1.61 12.25 12.72
N HIS A 48 1.68 11.15 13.45
CA HIS A 48 0.72 10.79 14.48
C HIS A 48 1.40 10.00 15.59
N THR A 49 0.85 10.06 16.80
CA THR A 49 1.47 9.48 18.01
C THR A 49 1.11 8.01 18.24
N SER A 50 0.06 7.50 17.60
CA SER A 50 -0.37 6.09 17.70
C SER A 50 -0.29 5.37 16.35
N ASP A 51 -1.36 5.44 15.58
CA ASP A 51 -1.56 4.71 14.35
C ASP A 51 -0.90 5.42 13.17
N ALA A 52 -0.70 4.68 12.08
CA ALA A 52 -0.18 5.25 10.86
C ALA A 52 -1.29 5.99 10.11
N HIS A 53 -1.06 7.26 9.81
CA HIS A 53 -1.90 8.04 8.90
C HIS A 53 -1.26 8.10 7.53
N ILE A 54 -2.03 7.74 6.50
CA ILE A 54 -1.63 7.80 5.10
C ILE A 54 -2.53 8.81 4.40
N GLU A 55 -1.93 9.78 3.73
CA GLU A 55 -2.61 10.60 2.74
C GLU A 55 -2.17 10.13 1.36
N ALA A 56 -3.12 9.74 0.52
CA ALA A 56 -2.88 9.29 -0.85
C ALA A 56 -3.69 10.14 -1.83
N TRP A 57 -3.10 10.46 -2.97
CA TRP A 57 -3.68 11.30 -4.00
C TRP A 57 -3.37 10.76 -5.40
N GLY A 58 -4.24 11.05 -6.34
CA GLY A 58 -4.07 10.69 -7.74
C GLY A 58 -5.04 11.44 -8.64
N PRO A 59 -4.84 11.39 -9.97
CA PRO A 59 -5.73 12.03 -10.94
C PRO A 59 -7.11 11.38 -11.00
N THR A 60 -7.24 10.14 -10.51
CA THR A 60 -8.51 9.41 -10.39
C THR A 60 -8.65 8.80 -9.01
N LEU A 61 -9.89 8.47 -8.63
CA LEU A 61 -10.18 7.80 -7.36
C LEU A 61 -9.43 6.46 -7.26
N GLU A 62 -9.40 5.71 -8.36
CA GLU A 62 -8.66 4.44 -8.45
C GLU A 62 -7.15 4.65 -8.23
N GLY A 63 -6.57 5.72 -8.78
CA GLY A 63 -5.15 6.05 -8.56
C GLY A 63 -4.87 6.42 -7.10
N ALA A 64 -5.76 7.18 -6.47
CA ALA A 64 -5.64 7.49 -5.04
C ALA A 64 -5.75 6.21 -4.18
N PHE A 65 -6.66 5.28 -4.53
CA PHE A 65 -6.82 4.00 -3.83
C PHE A 65 -5.63 3.08 -4.04
N ALA A 66 -5.02 3.11 -5.23
CA ALA A 66 -3.81 2.39 -5.53
C ALA A 66 -2.66 2.87 -4.63
N HIS A 67 -2.41 4.18 -4.56
CA HIS A 67 -1.38 4.73 -3.68
C HIS A 67 -1.70 4.58 -2.19
N ALA A 68 -2.98 4.56 -1.80
CA ALA A 68 -3.37 4.22 -0.43
C ALA A 68 -2.95 2.79 -0.06
N ALA A 69 -3.16 1.83 -0.98
CA ALA A 69 -2.73 0.45 -0.79
C ALA A 69 -1.20 0.31 -0.72
N GLU A 70 -0.45 1.07 -1.54
CA GLU A 70 1.01 1.09 -1.48
C GLU A 70 1.51 1.57 -0.11
N GLY A 71 0.99 2.71 0.38
CA GLY A 71 1.32 3.23 1.70
C GLY A 71 0.93 2.27 2.82
N PHE A 72 -0.23 1.60 2.68
CA PHE A 72 -0.69 0.60 3.63
C PHE A 72 0.29 -0.58 3.74
N TYR A 73 0.76 -1.11 2.61
CA TYR A 73 1.75 -2.19 2.63
C TYR A 73 3.12 -1.74 3.14
N GLU A 74 3.54 -0.50 2.89
CA GLU A 74 4.82 0.02 3.39
C GLU A 74 4.88 0.08 4.93
N ILE A 75 3.73 0.19 5.61
CA ILE A 75 3.66 0.06 7.09
C ILE A 75 4.09 -1.34 7.55
N MET A 76 3.65 -2.36 6.82
CA MET A 76 3.78 -3.76 7.23
C MET A 76 5.04 -4.42 6.66
N LEU A 77 5.49 -3.99 5.48
CA LEU A 77 6.42 -4.72 4.63
C LEU A 77 7.35 -3.75 3.89
N ASN A 78 8.57 -4.21 3.62
CA ASN A 78 9.42 -3.52 2.65
C ASN A 78 8.97 -3.91 1.23
N VAL A 79 8.02 -3.14 0.68
CA VAL A 79 7.40 -3.37 -0.64
C VAL A 79 8.44 -3.49 -1.77
N ARG A 80 9.59 -2.82 -1.66
CA ARG A 80 10.67 -2.86 -2.66
C ARG A 80 11.36 -4.22 -2.82
N SER A 81 11.12 -5.14 -1.88
CA SER A 81 11.67 -6.50 -1.93
C SER A 81 10.74 -7.52 -2.61
N VAL A 82 9.58 -7.07 -3.10
CA VAL A 82 8.55 -7.93 -3.69
C VAL A 82 8.69 -7.96 -5.21
N GLU A 83 8.98 -9.13 -5.78
CA GLU A 83 9.01 -9.35 -7.23
C GLU A 83 7.62 -9.73 -7.76
N PRO A 84 7.02 -9.04 -8.74
CA PRO A 84 5.71 -9.39 -9.28
C PRO A 84 5.74 -10.72 -10.07
N LYS A 85 4.92 -11.71 -9.73
CA LYS A 85 4.90 -13.04 -10.39
C LYS A 85 3.63 -13.37 -11.16
N ASN A 86 2.50 -12.77 -10.80
CA ASN A 86 1.15 -13.10 -11.25
C ASN A 86 0.31 -11.81 -11.36
N MET A 87 -0.94 -11.90 -11.82
CA MET A 87 -1.92 -10.81 -11.80
C MET A 87 -3.26 -11.34 -11.31
N GLU A 88 -3.92 -10.58 -10.45
CA GLU A 88 -5.21 -10.92 -9.85
C GLU A 88 -6.16 -9.72 -9.93
N ARG A 89 -7.44 -9.99 -10.12
CA ARG A 89 -8.47 -8.95 -10.07
C ARG A 89 -9.15 -9.01 -8.71
N VAL A 90 -9.10 -7.88 -7.99
CA VAL A 90 -9.83 -7.70 -6.74
C VAL A 90 -11.05 -6.83 -7.04
N ARG A 91 -12.22 -7.28 -6.60
CA ARG A 91 -13.48 -6.56 -6.72
C ARG A 91 -14.02 -6.31 -5.32
N VAL A 92 -14.34 -5.06 -5.05
CA VAL A 92 -14.97 -4.58 -3.82
C VAL A 92 -16.14 -3.69 -4.22
N GLU A 93 -17.14 -3.60 -3.36
CA GLU A 93 -18.35 -2.81 -3.54
C GLU A 93 -18.64 -2.13 -2.22
N GLY A 94 -18.89 -0.82 -2.23
CA GLY A 94 -19.24 -0.04 -1.04
C GLY A 94 -20.37 0.93 -1.38
N HIS A 95 -21.14 1.33 -0.38
CA HIS A 95 -22.24 2.28 -0.52
C HIS A 95 -21.76 3.72 -0.75
N ASP A 96 -20.54 4.03 -0.30
CA ASP A 96 -19.86 5.31 -0.55
C ASP A 96 -18.35 5.13 -0.77
N GLU A 97 -17.64 6.22 -1.03
CA GLU A 97 -16.19 6.21 -1.29
C GLU A 97 -15.37 5.77 -0.06
N LYS A 98 -15.86 6.01 1.16
CA LYS A 98 -15.14 5.66 2.39
C LYS A 98 -15.23 4.17 2.66
N GLU A 99 -16.42 3.60 2.51
CA GLU A 99 -16.65 2.16 2.61
C GLU A 99 -15.91 1.44 1.48
N LEU A 100 -15.94 1.98 0.25
CA LEU A 100 -15.19 1.39 -0.85
C LEU A 100 -13.67 1.35 -0.58
N LEU A 101 -13.11 2.40 0.05
CA LEU A 101 -11.70 2.41 0.44
C LEU A 101 -11.42 1.43 1.58
N TYR A 102 -12.31 1.37 2.57
CA TYR A 102 -12.21 0.43 3.68
C TYR A 102 -12.20 -1.01 3.17
N ASP A 103 -13.19 -1.40 2.38
CA ASP A 103 -13.31 -2.75 1.82
C ASP A 103 -12.14 -3.06 0.87
N TRP A 104 -11.63 -2.06 0.15
CA TRP A 104 -10.44 -2.19 -0.68
C TRP A 104 -9.22 -2.57 0.16
N LEU A 105 -8.93 -1.84 1.23
CA LEU A 105 -7.80 -2.11 2.10
C LEU A 105 -7.99 -3.39 2.92
N GLU A 106 -9.21 -3.70 3.35
CA GLU A 106 -9.54 -4.95 4.05
C GLU A 106 -9.35 -6.17 3.14
N ALA A 107 -9.85 -6.13 1.90
CA ALA A 107 -9.67 -7.23 0.95
C ALA A 107 -8.17 -7.51 0.68
N LEU A 108 -7.37 -6.45 0.59
CA LEU A 108 -5.91 -6.54 0.47
C LEU A 108 -5.26 -7.13 1.72
N LEU A 109 -5.66 -6.67 2.91
CA LEU A 109 -5.17 -7.20 4.18
C LEU A 109 -5.50 -8.68 4.36
N LEU A 110 -6.73 -9.09 4.08
CA LEU A 110 -7.17 -10.48 4.19
C LEU A 110 -6.38 -11.39 3.26
N LYS A 111 -6.13 -10.95 2.01
CA LYS A 111 -5.29 -11.68 1.07
C LYS A 111 -3.84 -11.78 1.55
N PHE A 112 -3.33 -10.72 2.16
CA PHE A 112 -2.01 -10.77 2.77
C PHE A 112 -1.94 -11.73 3.96
N ASP A 113 -2.95 -11.76 4.82
CA ASP A 113 -2.92 -12.60 6.02
C ASP A 113 -3.13 -14.08 5.70
N ILE A 114 -4.10 -14.39 4.81
CA ILE A 114 -4.46 -15.76 4.43
C ILE A 114 -3.44 -16.36 3.46
N ASP A 115 -3.15 -15.66 2.37
CA ASP A 115 -2.36 -16.21 1.26
C ASP A 115 -0.88 -15.83 1.34
N ARG A 116 -0.48 -15.00 2.33
CA ARG A 116 0.85 -14.37 2.40
C ARG A 116 1.20 -13.62 1.11
N MET A 117 0.22 -13.00 0.47
CA MET A 117 0.38 -12.29 -0.81
C MET A 117 0.42 -10.79 -0.63
N VAL A 118 1.29 -10.12 -1.39
CA VAL A 118 1.42 -8.66 -1.41
C VAL A 118 1.14 -8.18 -2.82
N TYR A 119 0.44 -7.06 -2.94
CA TYR A 119 0.02 -6.51 -4.22
C TYR A 119 0.70 -5.17 -4.47
N SER A 120 1.25 -5.03 -5.68
CA SER A 120 1.64 -3.75 -6.25
C SER A 120 0.67 -3.45 -7.38
N VAL A 121 0.14 -2.23 -7.37
CA VAL A 121 -0.86 -1.69 -8.29
C VAL A 121 -0.18 -0.91 -9.40
#